data_AF-A0A2C9CKZ8-F1
#
_entry.id   AF-A0A2C9CKZ8-F1
#
_cell.length_a   1.000
_cell.length_b   1.000
_cell.length_c   1.000
_cell.angle_alpha   90.00
_cell.angle_beta   90.00
_cell.angle_gamma   90.00
#
_symmetry.space_group_name_H-M   'P 1'
#
loop_
_entity.id
_entity.type
_entity.pdbx_description
1 polymer ?
#
loop_
_entity_poly.entity_id
_entity_poly.type
_entity_poly.pdbx_seq_one_letter_code
_entity_poly.pdbx_strand_id
1 'polypeptide(L)'
;MEIDLTDQEFALFQKLIYDESGINLSPAKKELLKSRLAKRLRTLSLKSFREYHTYVTERDVTGKEMIHMIDCISTNLTEFFREIAHFNFLSEKLLPALLKKKKKMKEKKLRVWSAGCSTGEEPYSLSMVFNERIEQIDKWDVKILATDLSTRVLEKAKKGLYHKDRLKSINAQWLQTYFKKGSDNFEDYYQVKDVLKNIIVFRRFNLMEQTFPFKGQFDFIFCRNVMIYFNKQTQTELISKYYKHLAPEGHLFIGHSESLAGTNSKFNYVIPTVYQK
;
A
#
# COMPACT_ATOMS: atom_id res chain seq x y z
N MET A 1 18.35 -14.69 -28.51
CA MET A 1 18.60 -15.87 -27.66
C MET A 1 17.62 -15.78 -26.51
N GLU A 2 16.73 -16.75 -26.38
CA GLU A 2 15.76 -16.76 -25.28
C GLU A 2 16.50 -17.20 -24.02
N ILE A 3 16.67 -16.30 -23.06
CA ILE A 3 17.35 -16.61 -21.79
C ILE A 3 16.35 -17.38 -20.94
N ASP A 4 16.67 -18.63 -20.61
CA ASP A 4 15.81 -19.47 -19.78
C ASP A 4 16.17 -19.34 -18.30
N LEU A 5 15.17 -19.52 -17.43
CA LEU A 5 15.33 -19.50 -15.98
C LEU A 5 15.32 -20.94 -15.47
N THR A 6 16.43 -21.43 -14.95
CA THR A 6 16.49 -22.79 -14.39
C THR A 6 15.75 -22.88 -13.05
N ASP A 7 15.40 -24.09 -12.60
CA ASP A 7 14.75 -24.28 -11.29
C ASP A 7 15.68 -23.89 -10.12
N GLN A 8 16.98 -24.12 -10.27
CA GLN A 8 17.98 -23.71 -9.28
C GLN A 8 18.07 -22.18 -9.17
N GLU A 9 18.14 -21.47 -10.30
CA GLU A 9 18.12 -20.01 -10.30
C GLU A 9 16.79 -19.46 -9.77
N PHE A 10 15.67 -20.07 -10.14
CA PHE A 10 14.37 -19.71 -9.62
C PHE A 10 14.32 -19.82 -8.09
N ALA A 11 14.84 -20.91 -7.51
CA ALA A 11 14.92 -21.08 -6.06
C ALA A 11 15.77 -19.99 -5.38
N LEU A 12 16.86 -19.55 -6.01
CA LEU A 12 17.68 -18.44 -5.51
C LEU A 12 16.90 -17.14 -5.46
N PHE A 13 16.20 -16.79 -6.55
CA PHE A 13 15.36 -15.60 -6.56
C PHE A 13 14.19 -15.71 -5.58
N GLN A 14 13.53 -16.87 -5.48
CA GLN A 14 12.46 -17.09 -4.51
C GLN A 14 12.94 -16.77 -3.10
N LYS A 15 14.10 -17.29 -2.71
CA LYS A 15 14.70 -17.01 -1.40
C LYS A 15 15.01 -15.53 -1.24
N LEU A 16 15.70 -14.93 -2.21
CA LEU A 16 16.11 -13.53 -2.15
C LEU A 16 14.90 -12.58 -2.01
N ILE A 17 13.86 -12.81 -2.80
CA ILE A 17 12.63 -12.02 -2.78
C ILE A 17 11.88 -12.21 -1.47
N TYR A 18 11.84 -13.43 -0.95
CA TYR A 18 11.22 -13.70 0.34
C TYR A 18 11.96 -12.98 1.47
N ASP A 19 13.28 -13.07 1.51
CA ASP A 19 14.09 -12.46 2.55
C ASP A 19 13.99 -10.92 2.51
N GLU A 20 13.97 -10.32 1.32
CA GLU A 20 13.95 -8.86 1.14
C GLU A 20 12.56 -8.23 1.25
N SER A 21 11.49 -8.93 0.86
CA SER A 21 10.15 -8.34 0.79
C SER A 21 9.04 -9.17 1.43
N GLY A 22 9.34 -10.37 1.91
CA GLY A 22 8.36 -11.32 2.44
C GLY A 22 7.47 -11.97 1.38
N ILE A 23 7.63 -11.60 0.10
CA ILE A 23 6.77 -12.08 -0.98
C ILE A 23 7.07 -13.56 -1.21
N ASN A 24 6.08 -14.40 -0.96
CA ASN A 24 6.16 -15.82 -1.21
C ASN A 24 5.76 -16.12 -2.66
N LEU A 25 6.75 -16.47 -3.49
CA LEU A 25 6.52 -16.93 -4.84
C LEU A 25 6.32 -18.44 -4.85
N SER A 26 5.16 -18.91 -5.29
CA SER A 26 4.93 -20.34 -5.51
C SER A 26 5.65 -20.83 -6.78
N PRO A 27 5.95 -22.14 -6.91
CA PRO A 27 6.58 -22.69 -8.12
C PRO A 27 5.86 -22.36 -9.42
N ALA A 28 4.53 -22.29 -9.39
CA ALA A 28 3.70 -21.90 -10.54
C ALA A 28 3.97 -20.48 -11.07
N LYS A 29 4.67 -19.62 -10.31
CA LYS A 29 5.02 -18.25 -10.70
C LYS A 29 6.39 -18.13 -11.38
N LYS A 30 7.07 -19.24 -11.69
CA LYS A 30 8.37 -19.24 -12.38
C LYS A 30 8.35 -18.48 -13.70
N GLU A 31 7.39 -18.77 -14.57
CA GLU A 31 7.26 -18.09 -15.87
C GLU A 31 6.95 -16.60 -15.72
N LEU A 32 6.16 -16.23 -14.71
CA LEU A 32 5.89 -14.83 -14.38
C LEU A 32 7.17 -14.10 -13.98
N LEU A 33 8.01 -14.72 -13.14
CA LEU A 33 9.27 -14.17 -12.70
C LEU A 33 10.23 -14.00 -13.89
N LYS A 34 10.39 -15.05 -14.71
CA LYS A 34 11.19 -15.05 -15.93
C LYS A 34 10.80 -13.89 -16.84
N SER A 35 9.51 -13.76 -17.16
CA SER A 35 8.99 -12.70 -18.03
C SER A 35 9.29 -11.29 -17.49
N ARG A 36 9.06 -11.06 -16.19
CA ARG A 36 9.27 -9.74 -15.56
C ARG A 36 10.74 -9.35 -15.49
N LEU A 37 11.63 -10.29 -15.16
CA LEU A 37 13.06 -10.03 -15.03
C LEU A 37 13.79 -10.02 -16.38
N ALA A 38 13.36 -10.77 -17.38
CA ALA A 38 13.99 -10.78 -18.71
C ALA A 38 14.09 -9.37 -19.33
N LYS A 39 13.12 -8.48 -19.08
CA LYS A 39 13.19 -7.08 -19.50
C LYS A 39 14.33 -6.32 -18.80
N ARG A 40 14.59 -6.59 -17.52
CA ARG A 40 15.71 -6.00 -16.77
C ARG A 40 17.05 -6.51 -17.26
N LEU A 41 17.19 -7.82 -17.47
CA LEU A 41 18.42 -8.42 -18.02
C LEU A 41 18.83 -7.74 -19.34
N ARG A 42 17.87 -7.55 -20.26
CA ARG A 42 18.10 -6.82 -21.53
C ARG A 42 18.54 -5.37 -21.31
N THR A 43 17.93 -4.67 -20.34
CA THR A 43 18.28 -3.27 -20.03
C THR A 43 19.71 -3.17 -19.49
N LEU A 44 20.16 -4.16 -18.72
CA LEU A 44 21.48 -4.22 -18.12
C LEU A 44 22.52 -4.93 -19.00
N SER A 45 22.12 -5.39 -20.19
CA SER A 45 22.96 -6.19 -21.10
C SER A 45 23.56 -7.44 -20.45
N LEU A 46 22.84 -8.06 -19.51
CA LEU A 46 23.26 -9.30 -18.85
C LEU A 46 22.78 -10.53 -19.63
N LYS A 47 23.59 -11.60 -19.61
CA LYS A 47 23.39 -12.76 -20.48
C LYS A 47 22.68 -13.94 -19.80
N SER A 48 22.59 -13.93 -18.47
CA SER A 48 21.93 -14.99 -17.70
C SER A 48 21.24 -14.47 -16.44
N PHE A 49 20.32 -15.28 -15.91
CA PHE A 49 19.67 -15.00 -14.63
C PHE A 49 20.65 -15.12 -13.46
N ARG A 50 21.60 -16.06 -13.53
CA ARG A 50 22.71 -16.13 -12.57
C ARG A 50 23.55 -14.84 -12.54
N GLU A 51 23.91 -14.29 -13.69
CA GLU A 51 24.61 -12.99 -13.75
C GLU A 51 23.79 -11.87 -13.10
N TYR A 52 22.48 -11.84 -13.35
CA TYR A 52 21.60 -10.86 -12.72
C TYR A 52 21.51 -11.04 -11.21
N HIS A 53 21.38 -12.27 -10.73
CA HIS A 53 21.38 -12.57 -9.29
C HIS A 53 22.67 -12.05 -8.64
N THR A 54 23.85 -12.46 -9.15
CA THR A 54 25.14 -12.00 -8.64
C THR A 54 25.29 -10.48 -8.71
N TYR A 55 24.79 -9.84 -9.78
CA TYR A 55 24.81 -8.39 -9.86
C TYR A 55 24.01 -7.74 -8.71
N VAL A 56 22.78 -8.20 -8.47
CA VAL A 56 21.90 -7.68 -7.42
C VAL A 56 22.45 -7.93 -6.02
N THR A 57 23.04 -9.10 -5.76
CA THR A 57 23.45 -9.50 -4.40
C THR A 57 24.87 -9.09 -4.03
N GLU A 58 25.77 -8.97 -5.00
CA GLU A 58 27.21 -8.81 -4.72
C GLU A 58 27.83 -7.55 -5.35
N ARG A 59 27.30 -7.07 -6.49
CA ARG A 59 27.97 -6.00 -7.26
C ARG A 59 27.30 -4.64 -7.11
N ASP A 60 25.98 -4.58 -6.95
CA ASP A 60 25.27 -3.33 -6.74
C ASP A 60 25.41 -2.84 -5.29
N VAL A 61 26.49 -2.11 -5.03
CA VAL A 61 26.75 -1.45 -3.74
C VAL A 61 25.68 -0.43 -3.35
N THR A 62 24.86 0.03 -4.30
CA THR A 62 23.84 1.05 -4.03
C THR A 62 22.51 0.46 -3.55
N GLY A 63 22.31 -0.85 -3.73
CA GLY A 63 21.04 -1.54 -3.45
C GLY A 63 19.86 -1.09 -4.32
N LYS A 64 20.08 -0.26 -5.35
CA LYS A 64 19.01 0.24 -6.22
C LYS A 64 18.43 -0.86 -7.11
N GLU A 65 19.26 -1.78 -7.60
CA GLU A 65 18.78 -2.86 -8.45
C GLU A 65 17.93 -3.86 -7.65
N MET A 66 18.23 -4.07 -6.37
CA MET A 66 17.35 -4.84 -5.48
C MET A 66 15.93 -4.25 -5.47
N ILE A 67 15.83 -2.93 -5.30
CA ILE A 67 14.54 -2.22 -5.33
C ILE A 67 13.86 -2.40 -6.70
N HIS A 68 14.59 -2.28 -7.80
CA HIS A 68 14.06 -2.49 -9.15
C HIS A 68 13.57 -3.92 -9.39
N MET A 69 14.29 -4.92 -8.89
CA MET A 69 13.88 -6.32 -8.97
C MET A 69 12.54 -6.53 -8.26
N ILE A 70 12.42 -6.05 -7.02
CA ILE A 70 11.17 -6.12 -6.26
C ILE A 70 10.04 -5.35 -6.95
N ASP A 71 10.32 -4.17 -7.52
CA ASP A 71 9.36 -3.39 -8.31
C ASP A 71 8.85 -4.15 -9.55
N CYS A 72 9.67 -5.01 -10.15
CA CYS A 72 9.25 -5.81 -11.29
C CYS A 72 8.28 -6.92 -10.87
N ILE A 73 8.38 -7.41 -9.63
CA ILE A 73 7.68 -8.61 -9.13
C ILE A 73 6.43 -8.26 -8.33
N SER A 74 6.40 -7.08 -7.70
CA SER A 74 5.21 -6.54 -7.07
C SER A 74 4.03 -6.44 -8.06
N THR A 75 2.83 -6.76 -7.60
CA THR A 75 1.59 -6.60 -8.37
C THR A 75 0.77 -5.50 -7.72
N ASN A 76 0.70 -4.35 -8.40
CA ASN A 76 0.28 -3.08 -7.81
C ASN A 76 -1.12 -2.64 -8.26
N LEU A 77 -2.04 -3.59 -8.46
CA LEU A 77 -3.40 -3.26 -8.87
C LEU A 77 -4.16 -2.60 -7.72
N THR A 78 -4.58 -1.36 -7.93
CA THR A 78 -5.41 -0.58 -7.01
C THR A 78 -6.35 0.32 -7.82
N GLU A 79 -7.36 0.87 -7.17
CA GLU A 79 -8.31 1.82 -7.76
C GLU A 79 -8.90 2.70 -6.66
N PHE A 80 -9.44 3.86 -7.04
CA PHE A 80 -10.14 4.73 -6.10
C PHE A 80 -11.36 4.02 -5.55
N PHE A 81 -11.57 4.12 -4.23
CA PHE A 81 -12.71 3.54 -3.54
C PHE A 81 -12.89 2.02 -3.75
N ARG A 82 -11.80 1.30 -4.01
CA ARG A 82 -11.79 -0.17 -4.04
C ARG A 82 -12.46 -0.71 -2.78
N GLU A 83 -13.36 -1.68 -2.89
CA GLU A 83 -14.12 -2.23 -1.75
C GLU A 83 -14.89 -1.12 -0.98
N ILE A 84 -15.80 -0.45 -1.70
CA ILE A 84 -16.56 0.72 -1.25
C ILE A 84 -17.21 0.56 0.14
N ALA A 85 -17.60 -0.65 0.52
CA ALA A 85 -18.17 -0.95 1.84
C ALA A 85 -17.27 -0.50 3.01
N HIS A 86 -15.94 -0.58 2.87
CA HIS A 86 -15.01 -0.07 3.87
C HIS A 86 -15.09 1.45 4.03
N PHE A 87 -15.21 2.18 2.93
CA PHE A 87 -15.33 3.64 2.93
C PHE A 87 -16.70 4.09 3.43
N ASN A 88 -17.77 3.35 3.13
CA ASN A 88 -19.09 3.60 3.68
C ASN A 88 -19.09 3.42 5.20
N PHE A 89 -18.56 2.29 5.69
CA PHE A 89 -18.41 2.06 7.14
C PHE A 89 -17.56 3.14 7.82
N LEU A 90 -16.42 3.50 7.21
CA LEU A 90 -15.56 4.56 7.69
C LEU A 90 -16.33 5.89 7.81
N SER A 91 -17.01 6.28 6.74
CA SER A 91 -17.72 7.55 6.61
C SER A 91 -18.92 7.66 7.54
N GLU A 92 -19.71 6.60 7.67
CA GLU A 92 -21.03 6.63 8.31
C GLU A 92 -20.98 6.24 9.79
N LYS A 93 -20.01 5.40 10.18
CA LYS A 93 -19.96 4.82 11.54
C LYS A 93 -18.67 5.15 12.27
N LEU A 94 -17.52 4.72 11.73
CA LEU A 94 -16.25 4.80 12.45
C LEU A 94 -15.80 6.24 12.68
N LEU A 95 -15.73 7.04 11.62
CA LEU A 95 -15.19 8.40 11.68
C LEU A 95 -16.05 9.31 12.57
N PRO A 96 -17.40 9.37 12.45
CA PRO A 96 -18.23 10.18 13.35
C PRO A 96 -18.05 9.82 14.84
N ALA A 97 -18.03 8.52 15.16
CA ALA A 97 -17.83 8.05 16.53
C ALA A 97 -16.45 8.44 17.08
N LEU A 98 -15.40 8.25 16.28
CA LEU A 98 -14.03 8.59 16.61
C LEU A 98 -13.85 10.10 16.85
N LEU A 99 -14.37 10.94 15.95
CA LEU A 99 -14.28 12.40 16.08
C LEU A 99 -15.00 12.88 17.34
N LYS A 100 -16.18 12.33 17.65
CA LYS A 100 -16.92 12.66 18.88
C LYS A 100 -16.12 12.32 20.14
N LYS A 101 -15.50 11.13 20.19
CA LYS A 101 -14.64 10.71 21.30
C LYS A 101 -13.43 11.63 21.45
N LYS A 102 -12.73 11.92 20.34
CA LYS A 102 -11.56 12.79 20.32
C LYS A 102 -11.86 14.23 20.72
N LYS A 103 -12.99 14.80 20.28
CA LYS A 103 -13.48 16.11 20.74
C LYS A 103 -13.67 16.13 22.26
N LYS A 104 -14.29 15.09 22.85
CA LYS A 104 -14.48 14.98 24.31
C LYS A 104 -13.16 14.94 25.07
N MET A 105 -12.15 14.25 24.53
CA MET A 105 -10.81 14.17 25.12
C MET A 105 -9.94 15.40 24.84
N LYS A 106 -10.47 16.42 24.14
CA LYS A 106 -9.71 17.60 23.65
C LYS A 106 -8.49 17.22 22.79
N GLU A 107 -8.53 16.08 22.12
CA GLU A 107 -7.44 15.56 21.29
C GLU A 107 -7.84 15.58 19.82
N LYS A 108 -7.74 16.75 19.15
CA LYS A 108 -8.10 16.89 17.73
C LYS A 108 -7.02 16.36 16.78
N LYS A 109 -6.63 15.09 16.96
CA LYS A 109 -5.56 14.43 16.20
C LYS A 109 -6.06 13.13 15.58
N LEU A 110 -5.94 12.99 14.27
CA LEU A 110 -6.28 11.77 13.54
C LEU A 110 -5.03 11.19 12.88
N ARG A 111 -4.73 9.92 13.14
CA ARG A 111 -3.58 9.20 12.58
C ARG A 111 -4.03 7.93 11.89
N VAL A 112 -3.75 7.86 10.60
CA VAL A 112 -4.16 6.75 9.74
C VAL A 112 -2.96 6.20 9.01
N TRP A 113 -2.93 4.90 8.78
CA TRP A 113 -1.90 4.26 7.97
C TRP A 113 -2.53 3.49 6.80
N SER A 114 -2.18 3.83 5.56
CA SER A 114 -2.38 3.00 4.37
C SER A 114 -1.07 2.24 4.10
N ALA A 115 -1.06 0.96 4.45
CA ALA A 115 0.06 0.04 4.37
C ALA A 115 -0.01 -0.79 3.07
N GLY A 116 0.90 -0.52 2.13
CA GLY A 116 0.84 -1.03 0.76
C GLY A 116 -0.04 -0.15 -0.14
N CYS A 117 0.20 1.17 -0.10
CA CYS A 117 -0.64 2.16 -0.76
C CYS A 117 -0.55 2.21 -2.29
N SER A 118 0.38 1.45 -2.90
CA SER A 118 0.58 1.35 -4.34
C SER A 118 0.70 2.74 -4.99
N THR A 119 -0.05 3.00 -6.06
CA THR A 119 -0.03 4.26 -6.81
C THR A 119 -0.86 5.38 -6.18
N GLY A 120 -1.31 5.24 -4.93
CA GLY A 120 -1.85 6.33 -4.12
C GLY A 120 -3.38 6.46 -4.11
N GLU A 121 -4.12 5.66 -4.87
CA GLU A 121 -5.57 5.74 -4.95
C GLU A 121 -6.25 5.57 -3.57
N GLU A 122 -5.80 4.62 -2.75
CA GLU A 122 -6.35 4.40 -1.40
C GLU A 122 -6.15 5.60 -0.44
N PRO A 123 -4.92 6.14 -0.23
CA PRO A 123 -4.75 7.29 0.64
C PRO A 123 -5.46 8.55 0.11
N TYR A 124 -5.62 8.71 -1.21
CA TYR A 124 -6.44 9.79 -1.75
C TYR A 124 -7.94 9.59 -1.52
N SER A 125 -8.46 8.36 -1.63
CA SER A 125 -9.85 8.03 -1.22
C SER A 125 -10.11 8.33 0.25
N LEU A 126 -9.18 7.98 1.14
CA LEU A 126 -9.25 8.33 2.56
C LEU A 126 -9.26 9.85 2.76
N SER A 127 -8.37 10.56 2.06
CA SER A 127 -8.29 12.02 2.16
C SER A 127 -9.56 12.73 1.68
N MET A 128 -10.21 12.22 0.62
CA MET A 128 -11.51 12.73 0.17
C MET A 128 -12.57 12.55 1.26
N VAL A 129 -12.68 11.34 1.83
CA VAL A 129 -13.64 11.06 2.91
C VAL A 129 -13.41 12.01 4.10
N PHE A 130 -12.16 12.30 4.45
CA PHE A 130 -11.86 13.19 5.58
C PHE A 130 -12.26 14.63 5.31
N ASN A 131 -11.98 15.17 4.12
CA ASN A 131 -12.38 16.53 3.77
C ASN A 131 -13.89 16.70 3.74
N GLU A 132 -14.63 15.64 3.42
CA GLU A 132 -16.09 15.65 3.33
C GLU A 132 -16.79 15.44 4.68
N ARG A 133 -16.13 14.76 5.63
CA ARG A 133 -16.77 14.33 6.89
C ARG A 133 -16.21 15.00 8.14
N ILE A 134 -15.02 15.60 8.08
CA ILE A 134 -14.42 16.30 9.23
C ILE A 134 -14.73 17.79 9.10
N GLU A 135 -15.72 18.25 9.86
CA GLU A 135 -16.01 19.68 10.00
C GLU A 135 -14.78 20.44 10.51
N GLN A 136 -14.45 21.55 9.84
CA GLN A 136 -13.28 22.38 10.16
C GLN A 136 -12.01 21.53 10.27
N ILE A 137 -11.75 20.71 9.24
CA ILE A 137 -10.58 19.82 9.17
C ILE A 137 -9.25 20.55 9.41
N ASP A 138 -9.18 21.84 9.08
CA ASP A 138 -8.07 22.75 9.37
C ASP A 138 -7.75 22.89 10.87
N LYS A 139 -8.75 22.69 11.73
CA LYS A 139 -8.59 22.66 13.20
C LYS A 139 -8.23 21.28 13.75
N TRP A 140 -8.06 20.29 12.88
CA TRP A 140 -7.61 18.95 13.23
C TRP A 140 -6.20 18.70 12.70
N ASP A 141 -5.37 18.09 13.53
CA ASP A 141 -4.12 17.51 13.08
C ASP A 141 -4.42 16.14 12.46
N VAL A 142 -4.76 16.12 11.16
CA VAL A 142 -5.01 14.90 10.39
C VAL A 142 -3.78 14.51 9.59
N LYS A 143 -3.32 13.26 9.75
CA LYS A 143 -2.25 12.69 8.93
C LYS A 143 -2.56 11.26 8.50
N ILE A 144 -2.38 11.00 7.20
CA ILE A 144 -2.37 9.68 6.58
C ILE A 144 -0.91 9.36 6.27
N LEU A 145 -0.33 8.40 6.99
CA LEU A 145 0.90 7.76 6.56
C LEU A 145 0.54 6.81 5.42
N ALA A 146 1.13 6.98 4.24
CA ALA A 146 0.93 6.10 3.10
C ALA A 146 2.27 5.46 2.75
N THR A 147 2.37 4.14 2.90
CA THR A 147 3.63 3.44 2.67
C THR A 147 3.54 2.36 1.63
N ASP A 148 4.64 2.17 0.91
CA ASP A 148 4.80 1.05 0.00
C ASP A 148 6.28 0.61 -0.02
N LEU A 149 6.52 -0.62 -0.45
CA LEU A 149 7.88 -1.09 -0.68
C LEU A 149 8.44 -0.53 -2.00
N SER A 150 7.56 -0.35 -2.98
CA SER A 150 7.91 0.07 -4.34
C SER A 150 8.08 1.58 -4.44
N THR A 151 9.30 2.01 -4.77
CA THR A 151 9.58 3.45 -4.98
C THR A 151 8.88 3.98 -6.23
N ARG A 152 8.80 3.17 -7.29
CA ARG A 152 8.16 3.55 -8.54
C ARG A 152 6.68 3.91 -8.37
N VAL A 153 5.93 3.15 -7.58
CA VAL A 153 4.51 3.45 -7.35
C VAL A 153 4.32 4.62 -6.40
N LEU A 154 5.22 4.78 -5.40
CA LEU A 154 5.22 5.95 -4.52
C LEU A 154 5.49 7.24 -5.28
N GLU A 155 6.38 7.24 -6.28
CA GLU A 155 6.59 8.43 -7.12
C GLU A 155 5.35 8.78 -7.94
N LYS A 156 4.61 7.79 -8.43
CA LYS A 156 3.30 8.03 -9.08
C LYS A 156 2.27 8.58 -8.08
N ALA A 157 2.22 8.01 -6.87
CA ALA A 157 1.32 8.44 -5.81
C ALA A 157 1.57 9.89 -5.39
N LYS A 158 2.84 10.26 -5.17
CA LYS A 158 3.25 11.64 -4.84
C LYS A 158 2.89 12.62 -5.96
N LYS A 159 3.11 12.23 -7.23
CA LYS A 159 2.66 13.03 -8.37
C LYS A 159 1.15 13.20 -8.34
N GLY A 160 0.38 12.12 -8.12
CA GLY A 160 -1.08 12.16 -8.06
C GLY A 160 -1.71 12.49 -9.41
N LEU A 161 -1.09 12.04 -10.49
CA LEU A 161 -1.57 12.22 -11.87
C LEU A 161 -2.17 10.91 -12.37
N TYR A 162 -3.46 10.93 -12.73
CA TYR A 162 -4.21 9.74 -13.11
C TYR A 162 -4.94 9.95 -14.44
N HIS A 163 -4.96 8.93 -15.27
CA HIS A 163 -5.81 8.91 -16.47
C HIS A 163 -7.29 8.88 -16.07
N LYS A 164 -8.17 9.51 -16.85
CA LYS A 164 -9.62 9.60 -16.60
C LYS A 164 -10.28 8.25 -16.31
N ASP A 165 -9.79 7.18 -16.94
CA ASP A 165 -10.31 5.82 -16.74
C ASP A 165 -10.12 5.29 -15.31
N ARG A 166 -9.12 5.79 -14.58
CA ARG A 166 -8.85 5.41 -13.19
C ARG A 166 -9.81 6.09 -12.20
N LEU A 167 -10.56 7.09 -12.65
CA LEU A 167 -11.37 7.97 -11.81
C LEU A 167 -12.86 7.67 -11.90
N LYS A 168 -13.25 6.62 -12.65
CA LYS A 168 -14.66 6.25 -12.90
C LYS A 168 -15.45 5.94 -11.62
N SER A 169 -14.79 5.52 -10.56
CA SER A 169 -15.40 5.25 -9.25
C SER A 169 -15.60 6.50 -8.39
N ILE A 170 -15.05 7.65 -8.81
CA ILE A 170 -15.20 8.93 -8.11
C ILE A 170 -16.44 9.64 -8.66
N ASN A 171 -17.34 10.07 -7.78
CA ASN A 171 -18.50 10.85 -8.21
C ASN A 171 -18.08 12.20 -8.82
N ALA A 172 -18.91 12.74 -9.71
CA ALA A 172 -18.58 13.94 -10.49
C ALA A 172 -18.29 15.17 -9.61
N GLN A 173 -19.02 15.34 -8.50
CA GLN A 173 -18.82 16.44 -7.57
C GLN A 173 -17.42 16.37 -6.94
N TRP A 174 -17.03 15.22 -6.42
CA TRP A 174 -15.70 15.01 -5.82
C TRP A 174 -14.59 15.13 -6.86
N LEU A 175 -14.82 14.66 -8.09
CA LEU A 175 -13.85 14.83 -9.18
C LEU A 175 -13.59 16.32 -9.46
N GLN A 176 -14.65 17.14 -9.56
CA GLN A 176 -14.53 18.59 -9.77
C GLN A 176 -13.88 19.29 -8.57
N THR A 177 -14.26 18.91 -7.35
CA THR A 177 -13.74 19.50 -6.10
C THR A 177 -12.26 19.18 -5.91
N TYR A 178 -11.83 17.94 -6.12
CA TYR A 178 -10.52 17.44 -5.67
C TYR A 178 -9.48 17.23 -6.76
N PHE A 179 -9.86 17.31 -8.03
CA PHE A 179 -8.94 17.13 -9.14
C PHE A 179 -8.94 18.32 -10.09
N LYS A 180 -7.79 18.60 -10.68
CA LYS A 180 -7.61 19.54 -11.79
C LYS A 180 -7.47 18.74 -13.08
N LYS A 181 -8.34 18.98 -14.06
CA LYS A 181 -8.21 18.40 -15.40
C LYS A 181 -6.95 18.94 -16.08
N GLY A 182 -6.20 18.09 -16.75
CA GLY A 182 -5.03 18.48 -17.53
C GLY A 182 -5.42 19.27 -18.78
N SER A 183 -4.45 19.97 -19.36
CA SER A 183 -4.58 20.72 -20.62
C SER A 183 -3.66 20.14 -21.69
N ASP A 184 -3.89 20.53 -22.95
CA ASP A 184 -3.03 20.20 -24.09
C ASP A 184 -2.81 18.67 -24.22
N ASN A 185 -1.55 18.22 -24.21
CA ASN A 185 -1.19 16.80 -24.30
C ASN A 185 -1.62 15.96 -23.07
N PHE A 186 -2.30 16.55 -22.08
CA PHE A 186 -2.74 15.90 -20.84
C PHE A 186 -4.26 16.00 -20.61
N GLU A 187 -5.06 16.29 -21.63
CA GLU A 187 -6.53 16.43 -21.51
C GLU A 187 -7.25 15.22 -20.89
N ASP A 188 -6.71 14.01 -21.08
CA ASP A 188 -7.23 12.77 -20.51
C ASP A 188 -6.69 12.45 -19.11
N TYR A 189 -5.89 13.33 -18.54
CA TYR A 189 -5.32 13.19 -17.21
C TYR A 189 -5.92 14.19 -16.23
N TYR A 190 -5.94 13.78 -14.97
CA TYR A 190 -6.35 14.61 -13.85
C TYR A 190 -5.29 14.56 -12.77
N GLN A 191 -5.03 15.74 -12.22
CA GLN A 191 -4.06 15.97 -11.17
C GLN A 191 -4.78 16.18 -9.84
N VAL A 192 -4.46 15.38 -8.82
CA VAL A 192 -4.96 15.58 -7.46
C VAL A 192 -4.52 16.96 -6.96
N LYS A 193 -5.46 17.71 -6.37
CA LYS A 193 -5.22 19.03 -5.75
C LYS A 193 -4.54 18.90 -4.38
N ASP A 194 -3.84 19.96 -3.97
CA ASP A 194 -3.02 19.96 -2.75
C ASP A 194 -3.84 19.79 -1.46
N VAL A 195 -5.11 20.19 -1.46
CA VAL A 195 -6.03 19.99 -0.33
C VAL A 195 -6.08 18.53 0.13
N LEU A 196 -5.94 17.57 -0.80
CA LEU A 196 -5.83 16.15 -0.46
C LEU A 196 -4.38 15.75 -0.10
N LYS A 197 -3.40 16.24 -0.84
CA LYS A 197 -1.99 15.86 -0.66
C LYS A 197 -1.42 16.29 0.69
N ASN A 198 -1.84 17.44 1.20
CA ASN A 198 -1.23 18.07 2.38
C ASN A 198 -1.38 17.27 3.69
N ILE A 199 -2.36 16.37 3.76
CA ILE A 199 -2.54 15.48 4.91
C ILE A 199 -1.91 14.09 4.70
N ILE A 200 -1.38 13.79 3.51
CA ILE A 200 -0.77 12.50 3.18
C ILE A 200 0.75 12.60 3.25
N VAL A 201 1.37 11.63 3.93
CA VAL A 201 2.83 11.49 4.00
C VAL A 201 3.21 10.17 3.33
N PHE A 202 3.75 10.26 2.11
CA PHE A 202 4.27 9.09 1.40
C PHE A 202 5.67 8.72 1.89
N ARG A 203 5.87 7.45 2.26
CA ARG A 203 7.18 6.91 2.68
C ARG A 203 7.40 5.52 2.12
N ARG A 204 8.65 5.21 1.77
CA ARG A 204 9.03 3.82 1.52
C ARG A 204 9.08 3.10 2.85
N PHE A 205 8.46 1.93 2.94
CA PHE A 205 8.50 1.11 4.15
C PHE A 205 8.36 -0.37 3.79
N ASN A 206 9.19 -1.21 4.40
CA ASN A 206 9.07 -2.65 4.28
C ASN A 206 8.24 -3.21 5.44
N LEU A 207 7.15 -3.91 5.15
CA LEU A 207 6.31 -4.51 6.20
C LEU A 207 7.02 -5.65 6.95
N MET A 208 8.14 -6.13 6.39
CA MET A 208 8.99 -7.14 6.99
C MET A 208 9.97 -6.60 8.03
N GLU A 209 10.09 -5.28 8.19
CA GLU A 209 10.94 -4.68 9.22
C GLU A 209 10.65 -5.30 10.59
N GLN A 210 11.70 -5.78 11.28
CA GLN A 210 11.54 -6.47 12.56
C GLN A 210 10.81 -5.60 13.58
N THR A 211 11.18 -4.31 13.62
CA THR A 211 10.55 -3.29 14.46
C THR A 211 10.03 -2.15 13.60
N PHE A 212 8.78 -1.76 13.80
CA PHE A 212 8.23 -0.60 13.11
C PHE A 212 8.69 0.68 13.83
N PRO A 213 9.21 1.68 13.12
CA PRO A 213 9.84 2.87 13.71
C PRO A 213 8.82 3.93 14.17
N PHE A 214 7.54 3.55 14.34
CA PHE A 214 6.47 4.49 14.63
C PHE A 214 6.43 4.83 16.12
N LYS A 215 6.57 6.12 16.46
CA LYS A 215 6.55 6.61 17.85
C LYS A 215 5.15 6.76 18.44
N GLY A 216 4.09 6.48 17.68
CA GLY A 216 2.71 6.69 18.09
C GLY A 216 1.78 5.63 17.51
N GLN A 217 0.53 5.68 17.94
CA GLN A 217 -0.51 4.77 17.51
C GLN A 217 -1.35 5.36 16.37
N PHE A 218 -1.92 4.48 15.57
CA PHE A 218 -2.89 4.81 14.53
C PHE A 218 -4.31 4.55 15.04
N ASP A 219 -5.23 5.45 14.70
CA ASP A 219 -6.65 5.26 14.96
C ASP A 219 -7.22 4.13 14.09
N PHE A 220 -6.71 3.99 12.87
CA PHE A 220 -6.96 2.82 12.04
C PHE A 220 -5.87 2.62 10.98
N ILE A 221 -5.73 1.37 10.56
CA ILE A 221 -4.77 0.90 9.55
C ILE A 221 -5.55 0.24 8.41
N PHE A 222 -5.24 0.62 7.17
CA PHE A 222 -5.64 -0.08 5.96
C PHE A 222 -4.43 -0.88 5.47
N CYS A 223 -4.56 -2.21 5.41
CA CYS A 223 -3.57 -3.11 4.83
C CYS A 223 -4.30 -4.11 3.94
N ARG A 224 -4.66 -3.67 2.73
CA ARG A 224 -5.63 -4.37 1.88
C ARG A 224 -4.98 -4.92 0.62
N ASN A 225 -5.22 -6.20 0.35
CA ASN A 225 -4.70 -6.91 -0.84
C ASN A 225 -3.16 -6.93 -0.93
N VAL A 226 -2.50 -7.01 0.22
CA VAL A 226 -1.03 -7.04 0.39
C VAL A 226 -0.60 -8.33 1.09
N MET A 227 -1.31 -8.73 2.15
CA MET A 227 -0.99 -9.93 2.92
C MET A 227 -1.17 -11.22 2.12
N ILE A 228 -1.97 -11.19 1.06
CA ILE A 228 -2.10 -12.30 0.09
C ILE A 228 -0.76 -12.75 -0.53
N TYR A 229 0.27 -11.90 -0.49
CA TYR A 229 1.60 -12.24 -1.01
C TYR A 229 2.50 -12.90 0.05
N PHE A 230 2.08 -12.95 1.31
CA PHE A 230 2.87 -13.45 2.43
C PHE A 230 2.41 -14.84 2.85
N ASN A 231 3.34 -15.62 3.42
CA ASN A 231 2.99 -16.90 4.04
C ASN A 231 2.27 -16.68 5.39
N LYS A 232 1.65 -17.74 5.93
CA LYS A 232 0.81 -17.64 7.14
C LYS A 232 1.58 -17.17 8.38
N GLN A 233 2.85 -17.54 8.51
CA GLN A 233 3.70 -17.10 9.61
C GLN A 233 3.94 -15.58 9.53
N THR A 234 4.38 -15.10 8.38
CA THR A 234 4.58 -13.67 8.12
C THR A 234 3.30 -12.86 8.33
N GLN A 235 2.14 -13.36 7.86
CA GLN A 235 0.85 -12.72 8.12
C GLN A 235 0.56 -12.60 9.63
N THR A 236 0.75 -13.67 10.39
CA THR A 236 0.51 -13.70 11.84
C THR A 236 1.38 -12.70 12.60
N GLU A 237 2.66 -12.63 12.25
CA GLU A 237 3.60 -11.66 12.82
C GLU A 237 3.20 -10.21 12.47
N LEU A 238 2.82 -9.96 11.21
CA LEU A 238 2.41 -8.64 10.73
C LEU A 238 1.11 -8.16 11.41
N ILE A 239 0.12 -9.03 11.56
CA ILE A 239 -1.13 -8.75 12.29
C ILE A 239 -0.83 -8.39 13.75
N SER A 240 0.10 -9.11 14.38
CA SER A 240 0.54 -8.82 15.75
C SER A 240 1.21 -7.44 15.86
N LYS A 241 2.02 -7.05 14.87
CA LYS A 241 2.62 -5.71 14.79
C LYS A 241 1.53 -4.64 14.61
N TYR A 242 0.54 -4.86 13.75
CA TYR A 242 -0.59 -3.93 13.58
C TYR A 242 -1.37 -3.74 14.88
N TYR A 243 -1.67 -4.83 15.60
CA TYR A 243 -2.34 -4.74 16.90
C TYR A 243 -1.57 -3.86 17.89
N LYS A 244 -0.24 -3.96 17.94
CA LYS A 244 0.59 -3.10 18.82
C LYS A 244 0.52 -1.62 18.45
N HIS A 245 0.46 -1.31 17.15
CA HIS A 245 0.49 0.07 16.63
C HIS A 245 -0.90 0.71 16.48
N LEU A 246 -1.99 -0.02 16.72
CA LEU A 246 -3.31 0.57 16.82
C LEU A 246 -3.56 1.16 18.20
N ALA A 247 -4.27 2.29 18.22
CA ALA A 247 -4.84 2.87 19.42
C ALA A 247 -5.88 1.92 20.03
N PRO A 248 -6.21 2.04 21.33
CA PRO A 248 -7.34 1.33 21.90
C PRO A 248 -8.61 1.58 21.07
N GLU A 249 -9.36 0.51 20.77
CA GLU A 249 -10.54 0.55 19.88
C GLU A 249 -10.23 0.92 18.42
N GLY A 250 -8.94 0.95 18.05
CA GLY A 250 -8.51 1.20 16.68
C GLY A 250 -8.85 0.06 15.73
N HIS A 251 -8.97 0.36 14.44
CA HIS A 251 -9.48 -0.60 13.46
C HIS A 251 -8.42 -1.03 12.44
N LEU A 252 -8.45 -2.30 12.05
CA LEU A 252 -7.68 -2.86 10.94
C LEU A 252 -8.63 -3.22 9.80
N PHE A 253 -8.35 -2.69 8.61
CA PHE A 253 -9.04 -2.99 7.37
C PHE A 253 -8.13 -3.87 6.50
N ILE A 254 -8.63 -5.02 6.08
CA ILE A 254 -7.94 -5.95 5.17
C ILE A 254 -8.77 -6.15 3.89
N GLY A 255 -8.20 -6.71 2.85
CA GLY A 255 -8.87 -6.93 1.57
C GLY A 255 -9.79 -8.15 1.59
N HIS A 256 -10.76 -8.23 0.66
CA HIS A 256 -11.76 -9.32 0.64
C HIS A 256 -11.19 -10.73 0.53
N SER A 257 -10.00 -10.89 -0.07
CA SER A 257 -9.33 -12.19 -0.20
C SER A 257 -8.44 -12.53 1.00
N GLU A 258 -8.43 -11.67 2.03
CA GLU A 258 -7.62 -11.82 3.23
C GLU A 258 -8.52 -12.15 4.42
N SER A 259 -7.96 -12.86 5.39
CA SER A 259 -8.68 -13.23 6.61
C SER A 259 -7.71 -13.32 7.77
N LEU A 260 -8.16 -12.90 8.96
CA LEU A 260 -7.44 -13.17 10.20
C LEU A 260 -7.70 -14.58 10.74
N ALA A 261 -8.55 -15.38 10.07
CA ALA A 261 -8.87 -16.74 10.48
C ALA A 261 -7.61 -17.62 10.53
N GLY A 262 -7.48 -18.37 11.62
CA GLY A 262 -6.31 -19.22 11.84
C GLY A 262 -5.02 -18.45 12.17
N THR A 263 -5.12 -17.14 12.44
CA THR A 263 -4.09 -16.38 13.15
C THR A 263 -4.53 -16.28 14.62
N ASN A 264 -3.59 -16.34 15.58
CA ASN A 264 -3.89 -16.18 17.02
C ASN A 264 -4.13 -14.69 17.37
N SER A 265 -4.91 -14.02 16.53
CA SER A 265 -5.19 -12.60 16.56
C SER A 265 -6.06 -12.24 17.76
N LYS A 266 -5.77 -11.09 18.38
CA LYS A 266 -6.57 -10.50 19.47
C LYS A 266 -7.66 -9.55 18.97
N PHE A 267 -7.81 -9.43 17.65
CA PHE A 267 -8.79 -8.54 17.05
C PHE A 267 -10.22 -9.10 17.14
N ASN A 268 -11.17 -8.21 17.40
CA ASN A 268 -12.59 -8.50 17.35
C ASN A 268 -13.15 -8.22 15.95
N TYR A 269 -13.99 -9.11 15.44
CA TYR A 269 -14.69 -8.89 14.17
C TYR A 269 -15.74 -7.77 14.30
N VAL A 270 -15.83 -6.89 13.29
CA VAL A 270 -16.81 -5.77 13.26
C VAL A 270 -17.78 -5.92 12.09
N ILE A 271 -17.25 -5.90 10.87
CA ILE A 271 -17.94 -6.17 9.61
C ILE A 271 -17.00 -6.98 8.71
N PRO A 272 -17.43 -7.49 7.54
CA PRO A 272 -16.53 -8.24 6.66
C PRO A 272 -15.23 -7.48 6.43
N THR A 273 -14.11 -8.17 6.68
CA THR A 273 -12.74 -7.67 6.52
C THR A 273 -12.38 -6.39 7.28
N VAL A 274 -13.14 -6.05 8.32
CA VAL A 274 -12.81 -4.99 9.28
C VAL A 274 -12.83 -5.54 10.71
N TYR A 275 -11.76 -5.26 11.44
CA TYR A 275 -11.56 -5.76 12.78
C TYR A 275 -11.14 -4.64 13.74
N GLN A 276 -11.49 -4.78 15.02
CA GLN A 276 -11.19 -3.81 16.06
C GLN A 276 -10.23 -4.38 17.11
N LYS A 277 -9.31 -3.55 17.58
CA LYS A 277 -8.39 -3.86 18.69
C LYS A 277 -9.07 -3.94 20.04
#